data_AF-A0AAC8PX92-F1
#
_entry.id   AF-A0AAC8PX92-F1
#
_cell.length_a   1.000
_cell.length_b   1.000
_cell.length_c   1.000
_cell.angle_alpha   90.00
_cell.angle_beta   90.00
_cell.angle_gamma   90.00
#
_symmetry.space_group_name_H-M   'P 1'
#
loop_
_entity.id
_entity.type
_entity.pdbx_description
1 polymer ?
#
loop_
_entity_poly.entity_id
_entity_poly.type
_entity_poly.pdbx_seq_one_letter_code
_entity_poly.pdbx_strand_id
1 'polypeptide(L)' 'MIKIFVLTSRARRYIDGVGLPLTVADISSVMAIYPCRLPRWLVDEIVFEMDRLELDEMNKKK' A
#
# COMPACT_ATOMS: atom_id res chain seq x y z
N MET A 1 2.27 8.34 -8.21
CA MET A 1 2.66 7.03 -7.66
C MET A 1 3.01 7.11 -6.18
N ILE A 2 4.06 7.83 -5.77
CA ILE A 2 4.43 7.96 -4.35
C ILE A 2 3.25 8.41 -3.48
N LYS A 3 2.47 9.40 -3.93
CA LYS A 3 1.26 9.85 -3.23
C LYS A 3 0.20 8.74 -3.05
N ILE A 4 -0.01 7.88 -4.06
CA ILE A 4 -0.98 6.78 -3.98
C ILE A 4 -0.53 5.78 -2.93
N PHE A 5 0.76 5.40 -2.96
CA PHE A 5 1.34 4.52 -1.96
C PHE A 5 1.19 5.09 -0.54
N VAL A 6 1.65 6.32 -0.31
CA VAL A 6 1.57 6.98 1.01
C VAL A 6 0.13 7.04 1.54
N LEU A 7 -0.84 7.35 0.69
CA LEU A 7 -2.25 7.38 1.09
C LEU A 7 -2.80 5.98 1.37
N THR A 8 -2.38 4.97 0.61
CA THR A 8 -2.79 3.59 0.82
C THR A 8 -2.17 3.03 2.10
N SER A 9 -0.88 3.28 2.38
CA SER A 9 -0.21 2.86 3.62
C SER A 9 -0.87 3.41 4.88
N ARG A 10 -1.56 4.56 4.81
CA ARG A 10 -2.34 5.10 5.94
C ARG A 10 -3.58 4.27 6.27
N ALA A 11 -4.12 3.52 5.31
CA ALA A 11 -5.21 2.59 5.53
C ALA A 11 -4.73 1.25 6.12
N ARG A 12 -3.41 1.07 6.32
CA ARG A 12 -2.84 -0.18 6.83
C ARG A 12 -3.44 -0.52 8.20
N ARG A 13 -3.89 -1.77 8.30
CA ARG A 13 -4.40 -2.35 9.54
C ARG A 13 -3.26 -2.92 10.35
N TYR A 14 -3.42 -2.92 11.67
CA TYR A 14 -2.44 -3.43 12.62
C TYR A 14 -3.11 -4.40 13.59
N ILE A 15 -2.44 -5.51 13.90
CA ILE A 15 -2.85 -6.47 14.93
C ILE A 15 -1.65 -6.68 15.85
N ASP A 16 -1.80 -6.45 17.16
CA ASP A 16 -0.72 -6.58 18.15
C ASP A 16 0.56 -5.82 17.75
N GLY A 17 0.38 -4.64 17.16
CA GLY A 17 1.48 -3.80 16.65
C GLY A 17 2.23 -4.38 15.44
N VAL A 18 1.71 -5.42 14.79
CA VAL A 18 2.19 -5.96 13.52
C VAL A 18 1.37 -5.35 12.39
N GLY A 19 2.05 -4.71 11.44
CA GLY A 19 1.40 -4.17 10.23
C GLY A 19 0.97 -5.30 9.31
N LEU A 20 -0.30 -5.29 8.89
CA LEU A 20 -0.80 -6.24 7.90
C LEU A 20 -0.53 -5.74 6.48
N PRO A 21 -0.45 -6.64 5.49
CA PRO A 21 -0.37 -6.26 4.08
C PRO A 21 -1.53 -5.38 3.64
N LEU A 22 -1.23 -4.44 2.75
CA LEU A 22 -2.26 -3.67 2.05
C LEU A 22 -3.10 -4.59 1.16
N THR A 23 -4.36 -4.22 0.98
CA THR A 23 -5.29 -4.98 0.14
C THR A 23 -5.63 -4.22 -1.13
N VAL A 24 -6.15 -4.94 -2.13
CA VAL A 24 -6.71 -4.33 -3.36
C VAL A 24 -7.83 -3.33 -3.03
N ALA A 25 -8.59 -3.57 -1.94
CA ALA A 25 -9.63 -2.65 -1.49
C ALA A 25 -9.05 -1.32 -1.00
N ASP A 26 -7.95 -1.37 -0.24
CA ASP A 26 -7.24 -0.16 0.23
C ASP A 26 -6.77 0.68 -0.96
N ILE A 27 -6.13 0.05 -1.95
CA ILE A 27 -5.66 0.73 -3.17
C ILE A 27 -6.84 1.32 -3.95
N SER A 28 -7.93 0.55 -4.09
CA SER A 28 -9.11 0.98 -4.83
C SER A 28 -9.79 2.19 -4.19
N SER A 29 -9.83 2.23 -2.85
CA SER A 29 -10.39 3.36 -2.11
C SER A 29 -9.63 4.66 -2.39
N VAL A 30 -8.30 4.59 -2.48
CA VAL A 30 -7.45 5.75 -2.80
C VAL A 30 -7.60 6.13 -4.27
N MET A 31 -7.58 5.15 -5.18
CA MET A 31 -7.70 5.41 -6.63
C MET A 31 -9.05 5.98 -7.04
N ALA A 32 -10.12 5.71 -6.27
CA ALA A 32 -11.43 6.31 -6.49
C ALA A 32 -11.41 7.85 -6.32
N ILE A 33 -10.52 8.37 -5.47
CA ILE A 33 -10.38 9.80 -5.17
C ILE A 33 -9.20 10.41 -5.94
N TYR A 34 -8.12 9.65 -6.11
CA TYR A 34 -6.87 10.08 -6.74
C TYR A 34 -6.55 9.20 -7.94
N PRO A 35 -7.21 9.43 -9.10
CA PRO A 35 -7.01 8.61 -10.28
C PRO A 35 -5.57 8.73 -10.80
N CYS A 36 -5.05 7.60 -11.29
CA CYS A 36 -3.75 7.49 -11.92
C CYS A 36 -3.91 7.25 -13.43
N ARG A 37 -2.99 7.78 -14.24
CA ARG A 37 -2.95 7.49 -15.69
C ARG A 37 -2.32 6.13 -16.03
N LEU A 38 -1.72 5.45 -15.05
CA LEU A 38 -1.16 4.12 -15.28
C LEU A 38 -2.27 3.06 -15.33
N PRO A 39 -2.06 1.98 -16.09
CA PRO A 39 -2.94 0.82 -16.04
C PRO A 39 -3.10 0.32 -14.60
N ARG A 40 -4.32 -0.13 -14.24
CA ARG A 40 -4.63 -0.55 -12.87
C ARG A 40 -3.70 -1.66 -12.36
N TRP A 41 -3.44 -2.67 -13.20
CA TRP A 41 -2.55 -3.79 -12.86
C TRP A 41 -1.15 -3.32 -12.46
N LEU A 42 -0.61 -2.33 -13.18
CA LEU A 42 0.72 -1.79 -12.91
C LEU A 42 0.75 -0.98 -11.61
N VAL A 43 -0.34 -0.27 -11.29
CA VAL A 43 -0.45 0.44 -10.01
C VAL A 43 -0.47 -0.55 -8.86
N ASP A 44 -1.26 -1.62 -8.97
CA ASP A 44 -1.35 -2.65 -7.94
C ASP A 44 0.01 -3.34 -7.72
N GLU A 45 0.69 -3.76 -8.78
CA GLU A 45 2.03 -4.37 -8.69
C GLU A 45 3.05 -3.45 -8.00
N ILE A 46 3.11 -2.18 -8.40
CA ILE A 46 4.05 -1.22 -7.81
C ILE A 46 3.72 -1.01 -6.32
N VAL A 47 2.45 -0.83 -5.97
CA VAL A 47 2.04 -0.60 -4.58
C VAL A 47 2.35 -1.81 -3.72
N PHE A 48 2.10 -3.03 -4.20
CA PHE A 48 2.41 -4.24 -3.44
C PHE A 48 3.91 -4.47 -3.27
N GLU A 49 4.75 -4.18 -4.26
CA GLU A 49 6.20 -4.30 -4.06
C GLU A 49 6.72 -3.25 -3.07
N MET A 50 6.20 -2.03 -3.09
CA MET A 50 6.52 -1.01 -2.09
C MET A 50 6.03 -1.43 -0.69
N ASP A 51 4.84 -2.02 -0.59
CA ASP A 51 4.27 -2.53 0.67
C ASP A 51 5.15 -3.62 1.27
N ARG A 52 5.60 -4.55 0.43
CA ARG A 52 6.52 -5.64 0.81
C ARG A 52 7.82 -5.08 1.40
N LEU A 53 8.46 -4.12 0.73
CA LEU A 53 9.69 -3.49 1.20
C LEU A 53 9.50 -2.78 2.54
N GLU A 54 8.40 -2.04 2.69
CA GLU A 54 8.09 -1.33 3.94
C GLU A 54 7.82 -2.32 5.10
N LEU A 55 7.06 -3.39 4.86
CA LEU A 55 6.83 -4.44 5.85
C LEU A 55 8.13 -5.15 6.25
N ASP A 56 8.99 -5.46 5.28
CA ASP A 56 10.30 -6.05 5.56
C ASP A 56 11.16 -5.13 6.44
N GLU A 57 11.16 -3.81 6.20
CA GLU A 57 11.85 -2.85 7.05
C GLU A 57 11.25 -2.74 8.46
N MET A 58 9.92 -2.75 8.57
CA MET A 58 9.23 -2.70 9.87
C MET A 58 9.50 -3.94 10.70
N ASN A 59 9.50 -5.12 10.07
CA ASN A 59 9.73 -6.39 10.74
C ASN A 59 11.21 -6.61 11.10
N LYS A 60 12.17 -6.06 10.33
CA LYS A 60 13.60 -6.06 10.70
C LYS A 60 13.93 -5.17 11.90
N LYS A 61 13.08 -4.18 12.20
CA LYS A 61 13.26 -3.24 13.32
C LYS A 61 12.61 -3.70 14.63
N LYS A 62 11.96 -4.87 14.64
CA LYS A 62 11.45 -5.56 15.83
C LYS A 62 12.45 -6.62 16.29
#